data_AF-A0A9P8MI60-F1
#
_entry.id   AF-A0A9P8MI60-F1
#
_cell.length_a   1.000
_cell.length_b   1.000
_cell.length_c   1.000
_cell.angle_alpha   90.00
_cell.angle_beta   90.00
_cell.angle_gamma   90.00
#
_symmetry.space_group_name_H-M   'P 1'
#
loop_
_entity.id
_entity.type
_entity.pdbx_description
1 polymer ?
#
loop_
_entity_poly.entity_id
_entity_poly.type
_entity_poly.pdbx_seq_one_letter_code
_entity_poly.pdbx_strand_id
1 'polypeptide(L)'
;MAKTIWDYIREACEQCNISIPSDGLPFTNNQDVKSSIIDAEARNRILLFPGAFNPAHEGHLQLLQSVLNDMKKHLDIRGVVIFPHDDEQIRDKTREEPADLGLDKSKRSALWRNAAGFPADNAWIFTESRSALTRFQKQLQGNLRKENVNLTFLLLVGSDWISTRAVYDPGQWNCSETITSDVSRPVDFRSHGGRRQSMVDIDSQPTDSAILSGALPACMFSRYAVSKLYEYPSKDIRDFLSISTAFHGHCDRQPRQQSSSRQDTMGSSDIPPPTAPGWLIPASSALLSAGVVFWLICYVLMTKRSLSTRDTPIPLLALGINLSWEIVYAFYVTEEWLEFAGFVMWLALDMPVLYTTLRYGRRSNAASPLVARHVPLLLGLVFAFGLVTNSLFASWWLKEPHRGSGLKSGKIWKGLEARDTTELAWWSAGVAQMIMSVGALGMLLQRGHSGGQSYAIW
;
A
#
# COMPACT_ATOMS: atom_id res chain seq x y z
N MET A 1 -41.24 -4.81 36.15
CA MET A 1 -39.97 -4.10 35.93
C MET A 1 -39.59 -4.34 34.48
N ALA A 2 -39.26 -3.31 33.70
CA ALA A 2 -38.90 -3.50 32.30
C ALA A 2 -37.59 -4.30 32.21
N LYS A 3 -37.57 -5.42 31.50
CA LYS A 3 -36.35 -6.21 31.28
C LYS A 3 -35.41 -5.43 30.38
N THR A 4 -34.13 -5.43 30.73
CA THR A 4 -33.06 -4.87 29.92
C THR A 4 -32.52 -5.93 28.97
N ILE A 5 -31.79 -5.52 27.93
CA ILE A 5 -31.09 -6.46 27.06
C ILE A 5 -30.15 -7.38 27.86
N TRP A 6 -29.57 -6.87 28.95
CA TRP A 6 -28.64 -7.60 29.81
C TRP A 6 -29.28 -8.76 30.56
N ASP A 7 -30.56 -8.63 30.92
CA ASP A 7 -31.33 -9.72 31.52
C ASP A 7 -31.48 -10.89 30.53
N TYR A 8 -31.81 -10.59 29.28
CA TYR A 8 -31.89 -11.60 28.21
C TYR A 8 -30.52 -12.18 27.85
N ILE A 9 -29.45 -11.37 27.89
CA ILE A 9 -28.09 -11.85 27.66
C ILE A 9 -27.70 -12.86 28.74
N ARG A 10 -27.99 -12.59 30.01
CA ARG A 10 -27.73 -13.52 31.11
C ARG A 10 -28.44 -14.84 30.91
N GLU A 11 -29.75 -14.79 30.62
CA GLU A 11 -30.56 -15.97 30.35
C GLU A 11 -30.02 -16.77 29.14
N ALA A 12 -29.64 -16.09 28.06
CA ALA A 12 -29.09 -16.74 26.88
C ALA A 12 -27.71 -17.38 27.15
N CYS A 13 -26.88 -16.75 27.98
CA CYS A 13 -25.60 -17.31 28.40
C CYS A 13 -25.77 -18.57 29.25
N GLU A 14 -26.70 -18.56 30.21
CA GLU A 14 -27.04 -19.73 31.02
C GLU A 14 -27.52 -20.89 30.13
N GLN A 15 -28.41 -20.61 29.18
CA GLN A 15 -28.93 -21.61 28.22
C GLN A 15 -27.85 -22.15 27.27
N CYS A 16 -26.82 -21.35 26.96
CA CYS A 16 -25.71 -21.75 26.10
C CYS A 16 -24.50 -22.32 26.86
N ASN A 17 -24.56 -22.41 28.19
CA ASN A 17 -23.44 -22.77 29.06
C ASN A 17 -22.19 -21.89 28.80
N ILE A 18 -22.39 -20.58 28.69
CA ILE A 18 -21.33 -19.58 28.47
C ILE A 18 -20.92 -18.98 29.81
N SER A 19 -19.62 -19.01 30.08
CA SER A 19 -19.06 -18.44 31.31
C SER A 19 -19.17 -16.91 31.29
N ILE A 20 -19.90 -16.36 32.25
CA ILE A 20 -19.88 -14.92 32.54
C ILE A 20 -18.83 -14.70 33.64
N PRO A 21 -17.87 -13.77 33.50
CA PRO A 21 -16.90 -13.48 34.56
C PRO A 21 -17.58 -13.17 35.90
N SER A 22 -16.98 -13.65 37.01
CA SER A 22 -17.46 -13.46 38.39
C SER A 22 -17.59 -12.00 38.80
N ASP A 23 -16.86 -11.12 38.12
CA ASP A 23 -16.85 -9.67 38.34
C ASP A 23 -18.11 -8.97 37.76
N GLY A 24 -19.06 -9.79 37.28
CA GLY A 24 -20.32 -9.38 36.68
C GLY A 24 -20.21 -9.22 35.16
N LEU A 25 -21.36 -9.38 34.48
CA LEU A 25 -21.61 -8.51 33.33
C LEU A 25 -21.35 -7.08 33.83
N PRO A 26 -20.86 -6.18 32.98
CA PRO A 26 -20.81 -4.79 33.42
C PRO A 26 -22.25 -4.32 33.75
N PHE A 27 -22.46 -3.08 34.21
CA PHE A 27 -23.81 -2.48 34.29
C PHE A 27 -24.63 -2.71 35.59
N THR A 28 -23.99 -2.74 36.77
CA THR A 28 -24.71 -2.48 38.05
C THR A 28 -24.76 -0.99 38.43
N ASN A 29 -23.98 -0.13 37.77
CA ASN A 29 -24.03 1.31 38.01
C ASN A 29 -25.11 1.95 37.13
N ASN A 30 -26.24 2.27 37.76
CA ASN A 30 -27.50 2.83 37.29
C ASN A 30 -27.49 4.02 36.28
N GLN A 31 -26.36 4.41 35.67
CA GLN A 31 -26.26 5.65 34.90
C GLN A 31 -26.91 5.62 33.51
N ASP A 32 -27.10 4.44 32.87
CA ASP A 32 -27.70 4.36 31.52
C ASP A 32 -28.67 3.17 31.32
N VAL A 33 -29.34 2.73 32.40
CA VAL A 33 -30.32 1.62 32.36
C VAL A 33 -31.41 1.85 31.32
N LYS A 34 -31.86 3.11 31.13
CA LYS A 34 -32.93 3.46 30.19
C LYS A 34 -32.62 3.12 28.74
N SER A 35 -31.38 3.31 28.28
CA SER A 35 -31.02 3.00 26.89
C SER A 35 -30.92 1.50 26.63
N SER A 36 -30.72 0.70 27.69
CA SER A 36 -30.64 -0.76 27.66
C SER A 36 -32.00 -1.46 27.79
N ILE A 37 -33.08 -0.71 28.05
CA ILE A 37 -34.44 -1.27 28.15
C ILE A 37 -34.86 -1.80 26.78
N ILE A 38 -35.42 -3.01 26.78
CA ILE A 38 -36.04 -3.59 25.59
C ILE A 38 -37.38 -2.90 25.35
N ASP A 39 -37.54 -2.40 24.13
CA ASP A 39 -38.78 -1.81 23.67
C ASP A 39 -39.48 -2.79 22.73
N ALA A 40 -40.71 -3.19 23.08
CA ALA A 40 -41.47 -4.16 22.31
C ALA A 40 -41.98 -3.61 20.96
N GLU A 41 -42.12 -2.30 20.85
CA GLU A 41 -42.66 -1.63 19.65
C GLU A 41 -41.55 -1.02 18.78
N ALA A 42 -40.37 -0.77 19.34
CA ALA A 42 -39.23 -0.22 18.61
C ALA A 42 -38.24 -1.29 18.10
N ARG A 43 -37.26 -0.83 17.32
CA ARG A 43 -36.13 -1.67 16.92
C ARG A 43 -35.21 -1.86 18.12
N ASN A 44 -34.72 -3.09 18.32
CA ASN A 44 -33.68 -3.36 19.31
C ASN A 44 -32.44 -3.86 18.59
N ARG A 45 -31.32 -3.16 18.78
CA ARG A 45 -30.07 -3.49 18.11
C ARG A 45 -28.95 -3.72 19.09
N ILE A 46 -28.11 -4.74 18.84
CA ILE A 46 -26.84 -4.94 19.53
C ILE A 46 -25.71 -4.65 18.55
N LEU A 47 -24.74 -3.86 18.99
CA LEU A 47 -23.52 -3.62 18.22
C LEU A 47 -22.51 -4.74 18.50
N LEU A 48 -22.15 -5.50 17.47
CA LEU A 48 -21.08 -6.48 17.51
C LEU A 48 -19.79 -5.85 16.97
N PHE A 49 -18.73 -5.82 17.77
CA PHE A 49 -17.43 -5.27 17.37
C PHE A 49 -16.34 -6.35 17.41
N PRO A 50 -16.15 -7.10 16.31
CA PRO A 50 -15.10 -8.10 16.22
C PRO A 50 -13.76 -7.50 15.77
N GLY A 51 -12.67 -8.16 16.13
CA GLY A 51 -11.33 -7.77 15.70
C GLY A 51 -10.20 -8.52 16.40
N ALA A 52 -8.98 -8.28 15.92
CA ALA A 52 -7.79 -8.94 16.44
C ALA A 52 -7.39 -8.40 17.82
N PHE A 53 -7.40 -7.08 17.99
CA PHE A 53 -7.05 -6.38 19.23
C PHE A 53 -5.75 -6.89 19.84
N ASN A 54 -4.69 -6.92 19.05
CA ASN A 54 -3.40 -7.53 19.37
C ASN A 54 -2.25 -6.50 19.42
N PRO A 55 -2.20 -5.57 20.39
CA PRO A 55 -3.22 -5.27 21.41
C PRO A 55 -4.31 -4.29 20.90
N ALA A 56 -5.35 -4.07 21.69
CA ALA A 56 -6.27 -2.95 21.47
C ALA A 56 -5.50 -1.61 21.57
N HIS A 57 -5.95 -0.58 20.85
CA HIS A 57 -5.28 0.71 20.76
C HIS A 57 -6.28 1.85 20.57
N GLU A 58 -5.83 3.10 20.65
CA GLU A 58 -6.66 4.31 20.65
C GLU A 58 -7.66 4.38 19.48
N GLY A 59 -7.22 4.04 18.25
CA GLY A 59 -8.13 4.01 17.10
C GLY A 59 -9.33 3.08 17.23
N HIS A 60 -9.21 1.94 17.94
CA HIS A 60 -10.35 1.06 18.22
C HIS A 60 -11.34 1.72 19.19
N LEU A 61 -10.81 2.43 20.19
CA LEU A 61 -11.60 3.13 21.19
C LEU A 61 -12.35 4.30 20.57
N GLN A 62 -11.68 5.12 19.77
CA GLN A 62 -12.29 6.26 19.08
C GLN A 62 -13.41 5.82 18.13
N LEU A 63 -13.20 4.73 17.38
CA LEU A 63 -14.24 4.15 16.52
C LEU A 63 -15.47 3.75 17.34
N LEU A 64 -15.28 3.00 18.43
CA LEU A 64 -16.38 2.57 19.30
C LEU A 64 -17.10 3.76 19.95
N GLN A 65 -16.35 4.74 20.46
CA GLN A 65 -16.90 5.94 21.09
C GLN A 65 -17.68 6.81 20.11
N SER A 66 -17.24 6.94 18.86
CA SER A 66 -17.99 7.69 17.83
C SER A 66 -19.40 7.11 17.61
N VAL A 67 -19.53 5.78 17.61
CA VAL A 67 -20.85 5.14 17.47
C VAL A 67 -21.67 5.29 18.74
N LEU A 68 -21.05 5.13 19.91
CA LEU A 68 -21.74 5.19 21.20
C LEU A 68 -22.23 6.60 21.57
N ASN A 69 -21.44 7.63 21.27
CA ASN A 69 -21.77 9.01 21.63
C ASN A 69 -22.74 9.64 20.62
N ASP A 70 -22.51 9.41 19.32
CA ASP A 70 -23.24 10.15 18.27
C ASP A 70 -24.42 9.36 17.72
N MET A 71 -24.36 8.02 17.68
CA MET A 71 -25.30 7.19 16.91
C MET A 71 -26.13 6.23 17.76
N LYS A 72 -25.76 5.96 19.03
CA LYS A 72 -26.41 4.97 19.90
C LYS A 72 -27.93 5.16 19.99
N LYS A 73 -28.40 6.41 20.16
CA LYS A 73 -29.82 6.75 20.24
C LYS A 73 -30.52 6.72 18.88
N HIS A 74 -29.83 7.10 17.81
CA HIS A 74 -30.41 7.12 16.46
C HIS A 74 -30.57 5.73 15.84
N LEU A 75 -29.76 4.78 16.28
CA LEU A 75 -29.76 3.40 15.78
C LEU A 75 -30.39 2.40 16.78
N ASP A 76 -31.02 2.89 17.85
CA ASP A 76 -31.64 2.07 18.89
C ASP A 76 -30.72 0.96 19.45
N ILE A 77 -29.45 1.31 19.69
CA ILE A 77 -28.44 0.36 20.19
C ILE A 77 -28.63 0.18 21.70
N ARG A 78 -28.99 -1.04 22.09
CA ARG A 78 -29.26 -1.42 23.49
C ARG A 78 -28.01 -1.88 24.24
N GLY A 79 -26.98 -2.33 23.53
CA GLY A 79 -25.72 -2.79 24.12
C GLY A 79 -24.66 -3.12 23.08
N VAL A 80 -23.41 -3.25 23.54
CA VAL A 80 -22.26 -3.63 22.69
C VAL A 80 -21.68 -4.96 23.14
N VAL A 81 -21.43 -5.84 22.17
CA VAL A 81 -20.66 -7.07 22.33
C VAL A 81 -19.37 -6.93 21.55
N ILE A 82 -18.25 -7.00 22.25
CA ILE A 82 -16.91 -6.96 21.69
C ILE A 82 -16.41 -8.40 21.56
N PHE A 83 -15.94 -8.78 20.37
CA PHE A 83 -15.44 -10.14 20.12
C PHE A 83 -13.96 -10.12 19.69
N PRO A 84 -13.03 -10.37 20.62
CA PRO A 84 -11.66 -10.65 20.23
C PRO A 84 -11.60 -11.94 19.42
N HIS A 85 -10.90 -11.93 18.29
CA HIS A 85 -10.72 -13.10 17.43
C HIS A 85 -10.07 -14.26 18.20
N ASP A 86 -10.33 -15.48 17.78
CA ASP A 86 -9.76 -16.69 18.40
C ASP A 86 -8.25 -16.78 18.10
N ASP A 87 -7.47 -17.37 19.00
CA ASP A 87 -6.00 -17.34 18.91
C ASP A 87 -5.45 -18.02 17.66
N GLU A 88 -6.17 -18.99 17.09
CA GLU A 88 -5.84 -19.59 15.79
C GLU A 88 -5.89 -18.55 14.66
N GLN A 89 -6.92 -17.71 14.64
CA GLN A 89 -7.07 -16.64 13.65
C GLN A 89 -5.98 -15.58 13.80
N ILE A 90 -5.53 -15.32 15.04
CA ILE A 90 -4.41 -14.40 15.29
C ILE A 90 -3.11 -15.01 14.78
N ARG A 91 -2.81 -16.27 15.11
CA ARG A 91 -1.59 -16.95 14.63
C ARG A 91 -1.51 -16.99 13.11
N ASP A 92 -2.61 -17.26 12.43
CA ASP A 92 -2.66 -17.24 10.97
C ASP A 92 -2.42 -15.82 10.42
N LYS A 93 -2.98 -14.80 11.08
CA LYS A 93 -2.84 -13.40 10.68
C LYS A 93 -1.43 -12.86 10.92
N THR A 94 -0.78 -13.22 12.02
CA THR A 94 0.55 -12.74 12.42
C THR A 94 1.68 -13.68 11.99
N ARG A 95 1.39 -14.72 11.20
CA ARG A 95 2.37 -15.76 10.78
C ARG A 95 3.60 -15.18 10.07
N GLU A 96 3.42 -14.08 9.35
CA GLU A 96 4.48 -13.41 8.59
C GLU A 96 5.05 -12.18 9.32
N GLU A 97 4.55 -11.86 10.52
CA GLU A 97 5.03 -10.72 11.30
C GLU A 97 6.36 -11.06 12.00
N PRO A 98 7.32 -10.12 12.05
CA PRO A 98 8.67 -10.37 12.58
C PRO A 98 8.71 -10.56 14.12
N ALA A 99 7.62 -10.25 14.82
CA ALA A 99 7.53 -10.41 16.27
C ALA A 99 6.14 -10.91 16.68
N ASP A 100 6.07 -12.06 17.36
CA ASP A 100 4.88 -12.51 18.06
C ASP A 100 4.85 -11.89 19.46
N LEU A 101 3.81 -11.11 19.75
CA LEU A 101 3.61 -10.48 21.07
C LEU A 101 3.19 -11.50 22.15
N GLY A 102 2.87 -12.74 21.78
CA GLY A 102 2.50 -13.80 22.72
C GLY A 102 1.22 -13.50 23.52
N LEU A 103 0.32 -12.71 22.92
CA LEU A 103 -0.93 -12.28 23.53
C LEU A 103 -2.09 -13.20 23.13
N ASP A 104 -2.35 -14.19 23.98
CA ASP A 104 -3.56 -15.01 23.87
C ASP A 104 -4.85 -14.18 24.07
N LYS A 105 -6.00 -14.77 23.74
CA LYS A 105 -7.31 -14.12 23.79
C LYS A 105 -7.64 -13.58 25.18
N SER A 106 -7.21 -14.28 26.23
CA SER A 106 -7.43 -13.85 27.61
C SER A 106 -6.65 -12.56 27.90
N LYS A 107 -5.37 -12.52 27.56
CA LYS A 107 -4.51 -11.33 27.71
C LYS A 107 -5.02 -10.15 26.88
N ARG A 108 -5.40 -10.36 25.62
CA ARG A 108 -5.98 -9.31 24.76
C ARG A 108 -7.27 -8.74 25.34
N SER A 109 -8.14 -9.62 25.83
CA SER A 109 -9.39 -9.23 26.50
C SER A 109 -9.14 -8.42 27.78
N ALA A 110 -8.16 -8.84 28.58
CA ALA A 110 -7.77 -8.14 29.81
C ALA A 110 -7.16 -6.76 29.51
N LEU A 111 -6.26 -6.67 28.52
CA LEU A 111 -5.68 -5.39 28.08
C LEU A 111 -6.75 -4.40 27.65
N TRP A 112 -7.76 -4.87 26.91
CA TRP A 112 -8.83 -4.00 26.46
C TRP A 112 -9.76 -3.57 27.59
N ARG A 113 -10.13 -4.48 28.49
CA ARG A 113 -10.94 -4.15 29.67
C ARG A 113 -10.28 -3.08 30.54
N ASN A 114 -8.95 -3.12 30.64
CA ASN A 114 -8.15 -2.19 31.44
C ASN A 114 -7.70 -0.95 30.67
N ALA A 115 -8.10 -0.78 29.40
CA ALA A 115 -7.75 0.39 28.62
C ALA A 115 -8.44 1.65 29.16
N ALA A 116 -7.71 2.76 29.24
CA ALA A 116 -8.27 4.05 29.63
C ALA A 116 -9.42 4.43 28.67
N GLY A 117 -10.57 4.83 29.22
CA GLY A 117 -11.74 5.23 28.43
C GLY A 117 -12.60 4.08 27.87
N PHE A 118 -12.27 2.81 28.18
CA PHE A 118 -13.12 1.67 27.83
C PHE A 118 -14.55 1.88 28.37
N PRO A 119 -15.60 1.77 27.53
CA PRO A 119 -16.99 2.03 27.93
C PRO A 119 -17.53 0.82 28.71
N ALA A 120 -17.01 0.64 29.92
CA ALA A 120 -17.39 -0.44 30.82
C ALA A 120 -18.89 -0.45 31.10
N ASP A 121 -19.59 0.68 30.98
CA ASP A 121 -21.05 0.77 31.18
C ASP A 121 -21.91 0.55 29.91
N ASN A 122 -21.30 0.27 28.74
CA ASN A 122 -22.06 -0.15 27.55
C ASN A 122 -21.54 -1.37 26.78
N ALA A 123 -20.33 -1.87 27.09
CA ALA A 123 -19.67 -2.90 26.30
C ALA A 123 -19.26 -4.14 27.10
N TRP A 124 -19.58 -5.32 26.54
CA TRP A 124 -19.17 -6.62 27.08
C TRP A 124 -18.15 -7.30 26.15
N ILE A 125 -17.01 -7.72 26.71
CA ILE A 125 -16.01 -8.51 25.99
C ILE A 125 -16.38 -10.00 26.07
N PHE A 126 -16.73 -10.57 24.91
CA PHE A 126 -17.09 -11.98 24.74
C PHE A 126 -15.83 -12.83 24.53
N THR A 127 -15.47 -13.65 25.52
CA THR A 127 -14.21 -14.40 25.53
C THR A 127 -14.31 -15.82 24.97
N GLU A 128 -15.51 -16.37 24.80
CA GLU A 128 -15.72 -17.71 24.23
C GLU A 128 -15.44 -17.76 22.72
N SER A 129 -15.45 -18.97 22.13
CA SER A 129 -15.17 -19.19 20.69
C SER A 129 -16.19 -18.56 19.74
N ARG A 130 -15.82 -18.40 18.45
CA ARG A 130 -16.75 -17.94 17.40
C ARG A 130 -18.01 -18.82 17.27
N SER A 131 -17.87 -20.13 17.47
CA SER A 131 -19.00 -21.06 17.46
C SER A 131 -19.97 -20.79 18.62
N ALA A 132 -19.43 -20.47 19.80
CA ALA A 132 -20.23 -20.11 20.98
C ALA A 132 -20.93 -18.76 20.78
N LEU A 133 -20.26 -17.78 20.18
CA LEU A 133 -20.88 -16.49 19.82
C LEU A 133 -22.09 -16.71 18.89
N THR A 134 -21.96 -17.57 17.88
CA THR A 134 -23.05 -17.87 16.94
C THR A 134 -24.25 -18.53 17.65
N ARG A 135 -23.98 -19.48 18.57
CA ARG A 135 -25.04 -20.11 19.38
C ARG A 135 -25.72 -19.08 20.28
N PHE A 136 -24.95 -18.24 20.94
CA PHE A 136 -25.44 -17.14 21.78
C PHE A 136 -26.34 -16.18 21.02
N GLN A 137 -25.91 -15.70 19.84
CA GLN A 137 -26.70 -14.78 19.01
C GLN A 137 -28.07 -15.40 18.66
N LYS A 138 -28.08 -16.66 18.21
CA LYS A 138 -29.32 -17.38 17.87
C LYS A 138 -30.21 -17.59 19.10
N GLN A 139 -29.64 -17.95 20.24
CA GLN A 139 -30.38 -18.17 21.48
C GLN A 139 -31.04 -16.88 21.96
N LEU A 140 -30.28 -15.78 21.99
CA LEU A 140 -30.76 -14.48 22.42
C LEU A 140 -31.90 -13.95 21.53
N GLN A 141 -31.72 -14.02 20.21
CA GLN A 141 -32.77 -13.65 19.25
C GLN A 141 -33.99 -14.55 19.39
N GLY A 142 -33.79 -15.85 19.64
CA GLY A 142 -34.86 -16.81 19.87
C GLY A 142 -35.69 -16.50 21.12
N ASN A 143 -35.05 -16.12 22.22
CA ASN A 143 -35.72 -15.74 23.46
C ASN A 143 -36.59 -14.49 23.27
N LEU A 144 -36.04 -13.45 22.65
CA LEU A 144 -36.78 -12.21 22.39
C LEU A 144 -37.92 -12.40 21.38
N ARG A 145 -37.71 -13.24 20.36
CA ARG A 145 -38.76 -13.57 19.38
C ARG A 145 -39.95 -14.27 20.03
N LYS A 146 -39.75 -15.10 21.06
CA LYS A 146 -40.87 -15.72 21.82
C LYS A 146 -41.73 -14.68 22.53
N GLU A 147 -41.15 -13.54 22.88
CA GLU A 147 -41.84 -12.40 23.49
C GLU A 147 -42.30 -11.36 22.44
N ASN A 148 -42.32 -11.72 21.14
CA ASN A 148 -42.64 -10.83 20.02
C ASN A 148 -41.73 -9.60 19.88
N VAL A 149 -40.51 -9.66 20.42
CA VAL A 149 -39.52 -8.59 20.30
C VAL A 149 -38.53 -8.93 19.19
N ASN A 150 -38.31 -7.98 18.28
CA ASN A 150 -37.30 -8.12 17.22
C ASN A 150 -35.93 -7.60 17.69
N LEU A 151 -34.91 -8.45 17.61
CA LEU A 151 -33.52 -8.12 17.91
C LEU A 151 -32.61 -8.39 16.71
N THR A 152 -31.85 -7.38 16.30
CA THR A 152 -30.86 -7.51 15.22
C THR A 152 -29.46 -7.15 15.70
N PHE A 153 -28.44 -7.81 15.15
CA PHE A 153 -27.05 -7.41 15.35
C PHE A 153 -26.58 -6.47 14.24
N LEU A 154 -25.82 -5.45 14.63
CA LEU A 154 -25.10 -4.52 13.75
C LEU A 154 -23.61 -4.82 13.85
N LEU A 155 -22.94 -4.93 12.72
CA LEU A 155 -21.52 -5.21 12.67
C LEU A 155 -20.72 -3.91 12.65
N LEU A 156 -19.91 -3.62 13.66
CA LEU A 156 -18.94 -2.53 13.64
C LEU A 156 -17.59 -3.04 13.12
N VAL A 157 -17.10 -2.46 12.03
CA VAL A 157 -15.77 -2.75 11.49
C VAL A 157 -15.02 -1.46 11.16
N GLY A 158 -13.70 -1.52 11.32
CA GLY A 158 -12.85 -0.44 10.83
C GLY A 158 -12.93 -0.33 9.30
N SER A 159 -12.55 0.82 8.77
CA SER A 159 -12.57 1.19 7.35
C SER A 159 -11.68 0.35 6.39
N ASP A 160 -11.04 -0.72 6.86
CA ASP A 160 -10.27 -1.63 5.99
C ASP A 160 -11.20 -2.72 5.44
N TRP A 161 -12.31 -2.95 6.14
CA TRP A 161 -13.29 -3.98 5.79
C TRP A 161 -14.33 -3.46 4.80
N ILE A 162 -14.43 -2.14 4.62
CA ILE A 162 -15.36 -1.53 3.68
C ILE A 162 -14.58 -0.53 2.84
N SER A 163 -14.67 -0.69 1.53
CA SER A 163 -14.10 0.23 0.54
C SER A 163 -15.10 0.45 -0.60
N THR A 164 -14.82 1.41 -1.49
CA THR A 164 -15.60 1.59 -2.72
C THR A 164 -15.64 0.34 -3.62
N ARG A 165 -14.73 -0.63 -3.40
CA ARG A 165 -14.55 -1.81 -4.24
C ARG A 165 -14.99 -3.12 -3.59
N ALA A 166 -15.16 -3.13 -2.28
CA ALA A 166 -15.49 -4.32 -1.50
C ALA A 166 -16.31 -3.94 -0.28
N VAL A 167 -17.51 -4.51 -0.18
CA VAL A 167 -18.37 -4.41 0.99
C VAL A 167 -18.31 -5.73 1.73
N TYR A 168 -17.97 -5.70 3.01
CA TYR A 168 -17.96 -6.89 3.84
C TYR A 168 -19.38 -7.31 4.19
N ASP A 169 -19.72 -8.57 3.86
CA ASP A 169 -21.04 -9.14 4.13
C ASP A 169 -21.27 -9.32 5.65
N PRO A 170 -22.18 -8.55 6.27
CA PRO A 170 -22.49 -8.70 7.69
C PRO A 170 -23.10 -10.07 8.03
N GLY A 171 -23.64 -10.79 7.05
CA GLY A 171 -24.23 -12.12 7.21
C GLY A 171 -23.24 -13.14 7.77
N GLN A 172 -21.94 -13.01 7.45
CA GLN A 172 -20.88 -13.86 8.01
C GLN A 172 -20.76 -13.78 9.54
N TRP A 173 -21.23 -12.66 10.12
CA TRP A 173 -21.26 -12.41 11.55
C TRP A 173 -22.64 -12.56 12.19
N ASN A 174 -23.61 -13.13 11.46
CA ASN A 174 -25.02 -13.14 11.85
C ASN A 174 -25.55 -11.72 12.14
N CYS A 175 -25.01 -10.73 11.42
CA CYS A 175 -25.41 -9.33 11.51
C CYS A 175 -26.24 -8.93 10.28
N SER A 176 -27.07 -7.90 10.45
CA SER A 176 -27.98 -7.41 9.41
C SER A 176 -27.39 -6.27 8.58
N GLU A 177 -26.61 -5.41 9.22
CA GLU A 177 -26.04 -4.21 8.63
C GLU A 177 -24.63 -4.00 9.18
N THR A 178 -23.80 -3.27 8.44
CA THR A 178 -22.42 -2.94 8.82
C THR A 178 -22.28 -1.43 9.05
N ILE A 179 -21.61 -1.04 10.13
CA ILE A 179 -21.20 0.33 10.44
C ILE A 179 -19.70 0.42 10.28
N THR A 180 -19.24 1.50 9.63
CA THR A 180 -17.84 1.87 9.55
C THR A 180 -17.67 3.37 9.65
N SER A 181 -16.44 3.83 9.91
CA SER A 181 -16.10 5.24 10.03
C SER A 181 -14.65 5.47 9.63
N ASP A 182 -14.36 6.70 9.21
CA ASP A 182 -13.02 7.18 8.89
C ASP A 182 -12.30 7.84 10.08
N VAL A 183 -12.93 7.80 11.26
CA VAL A 183 -12.38 8.36 12.51
C VAL A 183 -11.00 7.80 12.85
N SER A 184 -10.78 6.50 12.66
CA SER A 184 -9.50 5.87 12.97
C SER A 184 -8.48 5.96 11.83
N ARG A 185 -8.93 6.10 10.58
CA ARG A 185 -8.10 6.17 9.37
C ARG A 185 -8.92 6.58 8.14
N PRO A 186 -8.29 7.21 7.12
CA PRO A 186 -8.98 7.64 5.90
C PRO A 186 -9.72 6.52 5.17
N VAL A 187 -10.84 6.87 4.52
CA VAL A 187 -11.65 5.97 3.68
C VAL A 187 -11.69 6.47 2.24
N ASP A 188 -11.81 5.54 1.29
CA ASP A 188 -11.87 5.86 -0.15
C ASP A 188 -13.26 6.31 -0.63
N PHE A 189 -14.33 6.07 0.15
CA PHE A 189 -15.70 6.49 -0.16
C PHE A 189 -16.07 7.90 0.35
N ARG A 190 -15.12 8.63 0.95
CA ARG A 190 -15.31 10.02 1.40
C ARG A 190 -14.38 10.95 0.61
N SER A 191 -14.95 11.90 -0.14
CA SER A 191 -14.15 12.89 -0.88
C SER A 191 -13.76 14.08 0.00
N HIS A 192 -12.57 14.66 -0.24
CA HIS A 192 -12.15 15.92 0.37
C HIS A 192 -13.15 17.03 -0.01
N GLY A 193 -13.91 17.52 0.99
CA GLY A 193 -14.95 18.54 0.80
C GLY A 193 -16.37 18.12 1.23
N GLY A 194 -16.54 16.95 1.86
CA GLY A 194 -17.83 16.56 2.45
C GLY A 194 -18.87 16.01 1.47
N ARG A 195 -18.51 15.83 0.19
CA ARG A 195 -19.34 15.08 -0.77
C ARG A 195 -19.03 13.59 -0.66
N ARG A 196 -20.05 12.78 -0.34
CA ARG A 196 -19.97 11.31 -0.39
C ARG A 196 -19.69 10.89 -1.84
N GLN A 197 -18.69 10.05 -2.08
CA GLN A 197 -18.69 9.26 -3.31
C GLN A 197 -19.72 8.15 -3.11
N SER A 198 -20.70 8.05 -4.01
CA SER A 198 -21.79 7.07 -3.85
C SER A 198 -21.20 5.67 -3.74
N MET A 199 -21.48 5.00 -2.62
CA MET A 199 -21.39 3.54 -2.56
C MET A 199 -22.45 3.06 -3.54
N VAL A 200 -22.04 2.46 -4.66
CA VAL A 200 -22.99 1.97 -5.67
C VAL A 200 -23.76 0.82 -5.01
N ASP A 201 -25.09 0.93 -4.94
CA ASP A 201 -25.95 -0.20 -4.63
C ASP A 201 -25.66 -1.28 -5.69
N ILE A 202 -24.94 -2.33 -5.28
CA ILE A 202 -24.74 -3.52 -6.10
C ILE A 202 -26.02 -4.34 -5.96
N ASP A 203 -27.09 -3.84 -6.59
CA ASP A 203 -28.24 -4.65 -6.91
C ASP A 203 -28.75 -4.24 -8.29
N SER A 204 -28.98 -5.26 -9.12
CA SER A 204 -29.37 -5.25 -10.55
C SER A 204 -28.27 -5.03 -11.60
N GLN A 205 -27.86 -6.12 -12.25
CA GLN A 205 -27.54 -6.08 -13.68
C GLN A 205 -28.81 -5.69 -14.47
N PRO A 206 -28.65 -5.00 -15.62
CA PRO A 206 -28.82 -5.77 -16.85
C PRO A 206 -27.77 -5.50 -17.93
N THR A 207 -27.75 -6.50 -18.79
CA THR A 207 -27.13 -6.76 -20.09
C THR A 207 -26.89 -5.60 -21.07
N ASP A 208 -25.83 -5.81 -21.87
CA ASP A 208 -25.61 -5.43 -23.27
C ASP A 208 -24.99 -4.07 -23.64
N SER A 209 -23.71 -4.20 -24.04
CA SER A 209 -23.05 -3.64 -25.24
C SER A 209 -23.27 -2.18 -25.67
N ALA A 210 -22.20 -1.37 -25.56
CA ALA A 210 -21.77 -0.40 -26.58
C ALA A 210 -20.27 -0.11 -26.36
N ILE A 211 -19.38 -0.75 -27.12
CA ILE A 211 -18.64 -0.19 -28.26
C ILE A 211 -17.71 1.00 -27.92
N LEU A 212 -16.42 0.71 -28.14
CA LEU A 212 -15.31 1.61 -28.51
C LEU A 212 -15.68 3.08 -28.83
N SER A 213 -15.14 3.99 -28.03
CA SER A 213 -14.50 5.25 -28.47
C SER A 213 -13.66 5.73 -27.28
N GLY A 214 -12.33 5.82 -27.33
CA GLY A 214 -11.66 6.82 -28.13
C GLY A 214 -11.86 8.22 -27.51
N ALA A 215 -11.25 8.49 -26.34
CA ALA A 215 -10.89 9.85 -25.87
C ALA A 215 -10.11 9.80 -24.53
N LEU A 216 -8.91 10.37 -24.55
CA LEU A 216 -8.22 10.95 -23.39
C LEU A 216 -9.10 12.01 -22.70
N PRO A 217 -8.88 12.29 -21.40
CA PRO A 217 -8.16 13.52 -21.06
C PRO A 217 -7.18 13.29 -19.88
N ALA A 218 -5.90 13.71 -19.90
CA ALA A 218 -5.42 15.07 -20.10
C ALA A 218 -6.15 16.14 -19.27
N CYS A 219 -6.53 15.85 -18.02
CA CYS A 219 -6.95 16.88 -17.04
C CYS A 219 -6.75 16.40 -15.59
N MET A 220 -5.51 16.38 -15.08
CA MET A 220 -5.28 16.54 -13.63
C MET A 220 -3.85 16.96 -13.23
N PHE A 221 -3.12 17.65 -14.12
CA PHE A 221 -1.84 18.28 -13.77
C PHE A 221 -1.84 19.74 -14.22
N SER A 222 -2.53 20.60 -13.47
CA SER A 222 -2.37 22.06 -13.59
C SER A 222 -2.69 22.84 -12.30
N ARG A 223 -2.72 22.21 -11.12
CA ARG A 223 -3.01 22.93 -9.86
C ARG A 223 -2.20 22.54 -8.62
N TYR A 224 -1.02 21.95 -8.80
CA TYR A 224 -0.07 21.76 -7.70
C TYR A 224 1.35 22.19 -8.11
N ALA A 225 1.47 23.41 -8.62
CA ALA A 225 2.76 24.05 -8.87
C ALA A 225 2.66 25.59 -8.85
N VAL A 226 1.81 26.18 -8.00
CA VAL A 226 1.84 27.63 -7.72
C VAL A 226 1.34 27.88 -6.30
N SER A 227 2.22 27.73 -5.30
CA SER A 227 2.16 28.54 -4.07
C SER A 227 3.37 28.25 -3.18
N LYS A 228 4.51 28.85 -3.50
CA LYS A 228 5.54 29.33 -2.57
C LYS A 228 6.71 29.77 -3.42
N LEU A 229 6.72 31.04 -3.80
CA LEU A 229 7.89 31.83 -4.16
C LEU A 229 7.37 33.26 -4.46
N TYR A 230 7.16 34.03 -3.40
CA TYR A 230 7.10 35.49 -3.45
C TYR A 230 7.65 36.03 -2.13
N GLU A 231 8.79 36.73 -2.24
CA GLU A 231 9.34 37.83 -1.41
C GLU A 231 10.87 37.90 -1.70
N TYR A 232 11.31 38.58 -2.78
CA TYR A 232 11.83 39.97 -2.89
C TYR A 232 13.31 40.16 -2.44
N PRO A 233 14.11 41.16 -2.91
CA PRO A 233 14.03 42.04 -4.09
C PRO A 233 15.25 42.04 -5.06
N SER A 234 14.96 42.50 -6.27
CA SER A 234 15.73 43.32 -7.23
C SER A 234 17.17 43.78 -6.93
N LYS A 235 18.06 43.67 -7.95
CA LYS A 235 18.84 44.82 -8.45
C LYS A 235 19.30 44.65 -9.91
N ASP A 236 18.86 45.63 -10.70
CA ASP A 236 19.45 46.25 -11.90
C ASP A 236 19.78 45.44 -13.17
N ILE A 237 18.87 45.64 -14.13
CA ILE A 237 19.09 45.62 -15.58
C ILE A 237 19.79 46.93 -15.98
N ARG A 238 21.03 46.79 -16.47
CA ARG A 238 21.85 47.69 -17.30
C ARG A 238 23.17 46.91 -17.43
N ASP A 239 23.48 46.22 -18.52
CA ASP A 239 23.67 46.74 -19.86
C ASP A 239 23.48 45.63 -20.91
N PHE A 240 22.58 45.89 -21.85
CA PHE A 240 22.57 45.28 -23.18
C PHE A 240 23.25 46.32 -24.09
N LEU A 241 24.19 45.86 -24.94
CA LEU A 241 24.79 46.53 -26.10
C LEU A 241 26.09 47.33 -25.89
N SER A 242 27.20 46.68 -26.22
CA SER A 242 28.33 47.18 -27.03
C SER A 242 29.40 46.07 -27.01
N ILE A 243 30.17 45.70 -28.03
CA ILE A 243 30.46 46.12 -29.40
C ILE A 243 31.28 44.96 -29.99
N SER A 244 31.22 44.74 -31.30
CA SER A 244 32.04 43.75 -32.02
C SER A 244 33.47 44.24 -32.25
N THR A 245 34.36 43.30 -32.62
CA THR A 245 35.64 43.44 -33.37
C THR A 245 37.00 43.72 -32.68
N ALA A 246 37.99 42.99 -33.22
CA ALA A 246 39.47 43.14 -33.26
C ALA A 246 40.28 42.40 -32.16
N PHE A 247 41.01 41.31 -32.45
CA PHE A 247 42.26 41.08 -33.23
C PHE A 247 43.54 41.09 -32.36
N HIS A 248 44.28 39.97 -32.40
CA HIS A 248 45.68 39.73 -31.99
C HIS A 248 45.98 39.86 -30.47
N GLY A 249 46.72 38.98 -29.80
CA GLY A 249 47.50 37.80 -30.14
C GLY A 249 48.57 37.64 -29.05
N HIS A 250 48.79 36.43 -28.52
CA HIS A 250 50.12 35.99 -28.11
C HIS A 250 50.14 34.49 -27.76
N CYS A 251 50.97 33.78 -28.51
CA CYS A 251 51.54 32.49 -28.15
C CYS A 251 52.37 32.63 -26.88
N ASP A 252 52.18 31.73 -25.92
CA ASP A 252 53.29 31.19 -25.16
C ASP A 252 53.12 29.68 -24.98
N ARG A 253 54.02 28.93 -25.62
CA ARG A 253 54.33 27.55 -25.31
C ARG A 253 55.58 27.57 -24.45
N GLN A 254 55.54 26.96 -23.27
CA GLN A 254 56.69 26.16 -22.84
C GLN A 254 56.27 24.89 -22.07
N PRO A 255 57.10 23.83 -22.13
CA PRO A 255 56.72 22.46 -21.78
C PRO A 255 57.32 22.01 -20.44
N ARG A 256 56.73 21.00 -19.76
CA ARG A 256 57.45 19.84 -19.17
C ARG A 256 56.56 18.89 -18.36
N GLN A 257 56.80 17.60 -18.65
CA GLN A 257 56.94 16.46 -17.74
C GLN A 257 55.74 15.93 -16.95
N GLN A 258 55.22 14.83 -17.50
CA GLN A 258 54.87 13.57 -16.82
C GLN A 258 55.02 13.52 -15.29
N SER A 259 53.91 13.24 -14.63
CA SER A 259 53.89 12.21 -13.58
C SER A 259 52.73 11.26 -13.86
N SER A 260 53.05 10.07 -14.36
CA SER A 260 52.13 8.95 -14.42
C SER A 260 51.80 8.49 -12.99
N SER A 261 50.71 8.98 -12.43
CA SER A 261 49.93 8.18 -11.51
C SER A 261 48.76 7.63 -12.31
N ARG A 262 48.82 6.34 -12.70
CA ARG A 262 47.58 5.59 -12.86
C ARG A 262 46.92 5.63 -11.48
N GLN A 263 46.05 6.61 -11.27
CA GLN A 263 44.99 6.46 -10.30
C GLN A 263 44.12 5.35 -10.86
N ASP A 264 44.09 4.23 -10.16
CA ASP A 264 43.11 3.18 -10.39
C ASP A 264 41.73 3.77 -10.09
N THR A 265 41.14 4.41 -11.10
CA THR A 265 39.77 4.89 -11.10
C THR A 265 38.86 3.68 -11.19
N MET A 266 38.50 3.12 -10.04
CA MET A 266 37.35 2.24 -9.94
C MET A 266 36.17 3.01 -9.34
N GLY A 267 35.19 3.29 -10.19
CA GLY A 267 33.85 3.74 -9.81
C GLY A 267 33.49 5.12 -10.34
N SER A 268 33.07 5.16 -11.62
CA SER A 268 32.51 6.33 -12.33
C SER A 268 33.51 7.45 -12.60
N SER A 269 33.74 7.75 -13.89
CA SER A 269 34.67 8.76 -14.44
C SER A 269 34.36 10.21 -14.06
N ASP A 270 33.48 10.40 -13.08
CA ASP A 270 32.97 11.67 -12.63
C ASP A 270 33.96 12.37 -11.70
N ILE A 271 34.21 13.64 -11.99
CA ILE A 271 35.10 14.47 -11.18
C ILE A 271 34.25 15.28 -10.19
N PRO A 272 34.27 14.99 -8.88
CA PRO A 272 33.52 15.76 -7.91
C PRO A 272 34.11 17.19 -7.79
N PRO A 273 33.28 18.21 -7.52
CA PRO A 273 33.79 19.56 -7.31
C PRO A 273 34.71 19.61 -6.08
N PRO A 274 35.68 20.54 -6.02
CA PRO A 274 36.62 20.65 -4.90
C PRO A 274 35.97 20.85 -3.52
N THR A 275 34.73 21.34 -3.50
CA THR A 275 33.93 21.55 -2.28
C THR A 275 33.24 20.28 -1.79
N ALA A 276 33.25 19.18 -2.54
CA ALA A 276 32.60 17.94 -2.16
C ALA A 276 33.36 17.24 -1.01
N PRO A 277 32.67 16.74 0.02
CA PRO A 277 33.32 15.99 1.09
C PRO A 277 33.93 14.69 0.56
N GLY A 278 35.14 14.34 1.01
CA GLY A 278 35.84 13.12 0.54
C GLY A 278 35.11 11.80 0.84
N TRP A 279 34.15 11.79 1.77
CA TRP A 279 33.33 10.61 2.08
C TRP A 279 32.12 10.43 1.15
N LEU A 280 31.73 11.46 0.38
CA LEU A 280 30.48 11.46 -0.39
C LEU A 280 30.45 10.35 -1.45
N ILE A 281 31.52 10.26 -2.26
CA ILE A 281 31.62 9.25 -3.31
C ILE A 281 31.70 7.83 -2.72
N PRO A 282 32.55 7.54 -1.72
CA PRO A 282 32.54 6.24 -1.03
C PRO A 282 31.17 5.85 -0.47
N ALA A 283 30.46 6.78 0.18
CA ALA A 283 29.13 6.50 0.75
C ALA A 283 28.11 6.21 -0.35
N SER A 284 28.10 6.99 -1.44
CA SER A 284 27.23 6.77 -2.60
C SER A 284 27.49 5.40 -3.23
N SER A 285 28.75 5.04 -3.46
CA SER A 285 29.13 3.75 -4.02
C SER A 285 28.75 2.58 -3.12
N ALA A 286 28.89 2.73 -1.79
CA ALA A 286 28.48 1.70 -0.83
C ALA A 286 26.95 1.49 -0.82
N LEU A 287 26.17 2.56 -0.82
CA LEU A 287 24.71 2.49 -0.88
C LEU A 287 24.22 1.87 -2.19
N LEU A 288 24.81 2.27 -3.33
CA LEU A 288 24.51 1.68 -4.63
C LEU A 288 24.83 0.17 -4.64
N SER A 289 26.01 -0.21 -4.15
CA SER A 289 26.43 -1.61 -4.08
C SER A 289 25.51 -2.45 -3.20
N ALA A 290 25.07 -1.92 -2.05
CA ALA A 290 24.09 -2.58 -1.21
C ALA A 290 22.74 -2.77 -1.93
N GLY A 291 22.27 -1.71 -2.62
CA GLY A 291 21.06 -1.79 -3.45
C GLY A 291 21.15 -2.86 -4.54
N VAL A 292 22.30 -2.94 -5.23
CA VAL A 292 22.57 -3.99 -6.23
C VAL A 292 22.46 -5.37 -5.59
N VAL A 293 23.12 -5.62 -4.45
CA VAL A 293 23.09 -6.92 -3.76
C VAL A 293 21.66 -7.30 -3.36
N PHE A 294 20.90 -6.38 -2.76
CA PHE A 294 19.51 -6.66 -2.39
C PHE A 294 18.65 -6.97 -3.62
N TRP A 295 18.84 -6.25 -4.72
CA TRP A 295 18.10 -6.49 -5.96
C TRP A 295 18.40 -7.88 -6.56
N LEU A 296 19.67 -8.31 -6.54
CA LEU A 296 20.06 -9.66 -6.97
C LEU A 296 19.39 -10.73 -6.11
N ILE A 297 19.30 -10.52 -4.80
CA ILE A 297 18.58 -11.41 -3.89
C ILE A 297 17.09 -11.43 -4.25
N CYS A 298 16.47 -10.29 -4.55
CA CYS A 298 15.07 -10.21 -4.97
C CYS A 298 14.79 -11.05 -6.21
N TYR A 299 15.65 -11.03 -7.26
CA TYR A 299 15.48 -11.90 -8.43
C TYR A 299 15.41 -13.39 -8.08
N VAL A 300 16.30 -13.84 -7.19
CA VAL A 300 16.35 -15.23 -6.74
C VAL A 300 15.09 -15.58 -5.92
N LEU A 301 14.70 -14.72 -4.99
CA LEU A 301 13.52 -14.92 -4.15
C LEU A 301 12.22 -14.91 -4.97
N MET A 302 12.07 -13.97 -5.91
CA MET A 302 10.94 -13.90 -6.85
C MET A 302 10.77 -15.20 -7.62
N THR A 303 11.87 -15.71 -8.19
CA THR A 303 11.85 -16.97 -8.93
C THR A 303 11.44 -18.14 -8.03
N LYS A 304 12.06 -18.28 -6.85
CA LYS A 304 11.74 -19.36 -5.90
C LYS A 304 10.27 -19.31 -5.46
N ARG A 305 9.78 -18.12 -5.11
CA ARG A 305 8.40 -17.91 -4.66
C ARG A 305 7.40 -18.20 -5.78
N SER A 306 7.69 -17.76 -7.00
CA SER A 306 6.83 -18.03 -8.15
C SER A 306 6.75 -19.53 -8.48
N LEU A 307 7.87 -20.26 -8.44
CA LEU A 307 7.86 -21.71 -8.63
C LEU A 307 7.04 -22.45 -7.55
N SER A 308 7.11 -21.98 -6.30
CA SER A 308 6.37 -22.58 -5.17
C SER A 308 4.87 -22.29 -5.23
N THR A 309 4.49 -21.04 -5.47
CA THR A 309 3.09 -20.58 -5.45
C THR A 309 2.37 -20.80 -6.78
N ARG A 310 3.13 -20.96 -7.88
CA ARG A 310 2.64 -21.03 -9.26
C ARG A 310 1.91 -19.77 -9.71
N ASP A 311 2.36 -18.62 -9.22
CA ASP A 311 1.84 -17.30 -9.59
C ASP A 311 2.99 -16.37 -9.99
N THR A 312 2.76 -15.40 -10.87
CA THR A 312 3.83 -14.52 -11.35
C THR A 312 4.33 -13.62 -10.23
N PRO A 313 5.65 -13.44 -10.13
CA PRO A 313 6.21 -12.64 -9.04
C PRO A 313 6.06 -11.15 -9.33
N ILE A 314 6.09 -10.74 -10.58
CA ILE A 314 6.10 -9.33 -10.98
C ILE A 314 4.96 -9.04 -11.98
N PRO A 315 4.46 -7.80 -12.04
CA PRO A 315 3.52 -7.36 -13.08
C PRO A 315 4.12 -7.44 -14.48
N LEU A 316 3.30 -7.85 -15.46
CA LEU A 316 3.72 -7.96 -16.86
C LEU A 316 4.29 -6.64 -17.40
N LEU A 317 3.65 -5.52 -17.05
CA LEU A 317 4.09 -4.19 -17.47
C LEU A 317 5.47 -3.85 -16.90
N ALA A 318 5.68 -4.12 -15.61
CA ALA A 318 6.94 -3.82 -14.93
C ALA A 318 8.09 -4.68 -15.47
N LEU A 319 7.88 -5.98 -15.65
CA LEU A 319 8.90 -6.88 -16.20
C LEU A 319 9.29 -6.49 -17.63
N GLY A 320 8.33 -6.20 -18.50
CA GLY A 320 8.62 -5.81 -19.87
C GLY A 320 9.43 -4.52 -19.94
N ILE A 321 9.11 -3.54 -19.09
CA ILE A 321 9.87 -2.30 -18.97
C ILE A 321 11.27 -2.58 -18.42
N ASN A 322 11.40 -3.39 -17.37
CA ASN A 322 12.68 -3.72 -16.74
C ASN A 322 13.65 -4.38 -17.72
N LEU A 323 13.21 -5.44 -18.41
CA LEU A 323 14.00 -6.12 -19.45
C LEU A 323 14.45 -5.15 -20.54
N SER A 324 13.57 -4.24 -20.97
CA SER A 324 13.92 -3.25 -21.99
C SER A 324 14.91 -2.21 -21.49
N TRP A 325 14.79 -1.81 -20.22
CA TRP A 325 15.68 -0.86 -19.57
C TRP A 325 17.08 -1.44 -19.44
N GLU A 326 17.20 -2.68 -18.97
CA GLU A 326 18.50 -3.36 -18.83
C GLU A 326 19.22 -3.51 -20.17
N ILE A 327 18.50 -3.83 -21.25
CA ILE A 327 19.09 -3.89 -22.61
C ILE A 327 19.54 -2.51 -23.08
N VAL A 328 18.70 -1.49 -23.01
CA VAL A 328 19.08 -0.15 -23.46
C VAL A 328 20.26 0.37 -22.66
N TYR A 329 20.26 0.19 -21.34
CA TYR A 329 21.31 0.74 -20.50
C TYR A 329 22.63 -0.01 -20.69
N ALA A 330 22.62 -1.34 -20.76
CA ALA A 330 23.82 -2.13 -21.04
C ALA A 330 24.46 -1.76 -22.39
N PHE A 331 23.67 -1.68 -23.46
CA PHE A 331 24.26 -1.58 -24.81
C PHE A 331 24.38 -0.15 -25.32
N TYR A 332 23.60 0.80 -24.79
CA TYR A 332 23.62 2.19 -25.23
C TYR A 332 24.21 3.16 -24.20
N VAL A 333 23.82 3.04 -22.92
CA VAL A 333 24.12 4.06 -21.89
C VAL A 333 25.48 3.82 -21.23
N THR A 334 25.79 2.60 -20.80
CA THR A 334 27.02 2.34 -20.05
C THR A 334 28.27 2.48 -20.90
N GLU A 335 29.36 2.90 -20.26
CA GLU A 335 30.70 3.00 -20.86
C GLU A 335 31.69 2.05 -20.21
N GLU A 336 31.57 1.88 -18.90
CA GLU A 336 32.48 1.05 -18.12
C GLU A 336 32.10 -0.42 -18.23
N TRP A 337 33.13 -1.26 -18.41
CA TRP A 337 32.97 -2.71 -18.47
C TRP A 337 32.26 -3.27 -17.24
N LEU A 338 32.54 -2.71 -16.05
CA LEU A 338 31.93 -3.17 -14.80
C LEU A 338 30.42 -2.88 -14.77
N GLU A 339 30.01 -1.71 -15.24
CA GLU A 339 28.59 -1.36 -15.35
C GLU A 339 27.90 -2.27 -16.36
N PHE A 340 28.49 -2.44 -17.55
CA PHE A 340 28.00 -3.36 -18.57
C PHE A 340 27.78 -4.79 -18.01
N ALA A 341 28.79 -5.33 -17.31
CA ALA A 341 28.70 -6.63 -16.67
C ALA A 341 27.58 -6.68 -15.62
N GLY A 342 27.39 -5.61 -14.85
CA GLY A 342 26.30 -5.47 -13.88
C GLY A 342 24.91 -5.55 -14.52
N PHE A 343 24.67 -4.80 -15.61
CA PHE A 343 23.39 -4.85 -16.33
C PHE A 343 23.15 -6.21 -17.00
N VAL A 344 24.18 -6.81 -17.61
CA VAL A 344 24.07 -8.15 -18.21
C VAL A 344 23.76 -9.20 -17.15
N MET A 345 24.33 -9.07 -15.95
CA MET A 345 24.02 -9.95 -14.81
C MET A 345 22.57 -9.79 -14.35
N TRP A 346 22.06 -8.56 -14.25
CA TRP A 346 20.64 -8.33 -13.96
C TRP A 346 19.74 -8.98 -15.02
N LEU A 347 20.03 -8.75 -16.30
CA LEU A 347 19.28 -9.35 -17.42
C LEU A 347 19.29 -10.88 -17.37
N ALA A 348 20.43 -11.49 -17.01
CA ALA A 348 20.53 -12.93 -16.86
C ALA A 348 19.65 -13.47 -15.72
N LEU A 349 19.58 -12.76 -14.59
CA LEU A 349 18.72 -13.13 -13.45
C LEU A 349 17.24 -12.86 -13.69
N ASP A 350 16.93 -11.96 -14.62
CA ASP A 350 15.58 -11.69 -15.06
C ASP A 350 15.02 -12.84 -15.93
N MET A 351 15.88 -13.64 -16.57
CA MET A 351 15.44 -14.77 -17.41
C MET A 351 14.63 -15.84 -16.65
N PRO A 352 15.02 -16.29 -15.44
CA PRO A 352 14.16 -17.11 -14.58
C PRO A 352 12.83 -16.44 -14.17
N VAL A 353 12.84 -15.13 -13.92
CA VAL A 353 11.63 -14.36 -13.59
C VAL A 353 10.69 -14.28 -14.80
N LEU A 354 11.23 -14.04 -15.98
CA LEU A 354 10.52 -14.10 -17.26
C LEU A 354 9.93 -15.48 -17.52
N TYR A 355 10.72 -16.52 -17.33
CA TYR A 355 10.27 -17.90 -17.49
C TYR A 355 9.06 -18.21 -16.60
N THR A 356 9.16 -17.91 -15.31
CA THR A 356 8.07 -18.17 -14.36
C THR A 356 6.84 -17.30 -14.65
N THR A 357 7.06 -16.05 -15.08
CA THR A 357 5.99 -15.13 -15.51
C THR A 357 5.23 -15.65 -16.72
N LEU A 358 5.93 -16.14 -17.75
CA LEU A 358 5.29 -16.74 -18.93
C LEU A 358 4.58 -18.05 -18.58
N ARG A 359 5.18 -18.88 -17.73
CA ARG A 359 4.62 -20.19 -17.33
C ARG A 359 3.35 -20.04 -16.50
N TYR A 360 3.32 -19.10 -15.56
CA TYR A 360 2.24 -18.95 -14.57
C TYR A 360 1.31 -17.76 -14.83
N GLY A 361 1.64 -16.90 -15.79
CA GLY A 361 0.90 -15.67 -16.10
C GLY A 361 -0.57 -15.89 -16.43
N ARG A 362 -0.91 -16.97 -17.14
CA ARG A 362 -2.31 -17.29 -17.45
C ARG A 362 -3.14 -17.51 -16.20
N ARG A 363 -2.62 -18.32 -15.26
CA ARG A 363 -3.28 -18.59 -13.97
C ARG A 363 -3.37 -17.33 -13.13
N SER A 364 -2.27 -16.60 -13.06
CA SER A 364 -2.13 -15.39 -12.26
C SER A 364 -3.04 -14.24 -12.70
N ASN A 365 -3.48 -14.26 -13.95
CA ASN A 365 -4.39 -13.29 -14.53
C ASN A 365 -5.78 -13.90 -14.82
N ALA A 366 -6.15 -15.01 -14.19
CA ALA A 366 -7.40 -15.73 -14.48
C ALA A 366 -8.67 -14.85 -14.30
N ALA A 367 -8.61 -13.86 -13.40
CA ALA A 367 -9.68 -12.87 -13.23
C ALA A 367 -9.92 -11.98 -14.47
N SER A 368 -8.96 -11.91 -15.41
CA SER A 368 -9.09 -11.21 -16.68
C SER A 368 -8.83 -12.16 -17.86
N PRO A 369 -9.87 -12.78 -18.43
CA PRO A 369 -9.72 -13.80 -19.48
C PRO A 369 -8.99 -13.32 -20.74
N LEU A 370 -9.06 -12.01 -21.05
CA LEU A 370 -8.34 -11.43 -22.18
C LEU A 370 -6.84 -11.37 -21.91
N VAL A 371 -6.44 -10.92 -20.72
CA VAL A 371 -5.02 -10.83 -20.33
C VAL A 371 -4.43 -12.23 -20.20
N ALA A 372 -5.13 -13.15 -19.52
CA ALA A 372 -4.69 -14.52 -19.29
C ALA A 372 -4.35 -15.27 -20.58
N ARG A 373 -5.12 -15.06 -21.66
CA ARG A 373 -4.91 -15.69 -22.97
C ARG A 373 -3.72 -15.11 -23.75
N HIS A 374 -3.37 -13.85 -23.51
CA HIS A 374 -2.41 -13.09 -24.32
C HIS A 374 -1.16 -12.68 -23.55
N VAL A 375 -0.84 -13.32 -22.43
CA VAL A 375 0.32 -12.95 -21.59
C VAL A 375 1.63 -12.78 -22.38
N PRO A 376 2.07 -13.73 -23.23
CA PRO A 376 3.33 -13.58 -23.95
C PRO A 376 3.30 -12.40 -24.94
N LEU A 377 2.16 -12.21 -25.63
CA LEU A 377 1.97 -11.12 -26.56
C LEU A 377 2.01 -9.76 -25.86
N LEU A 378 1.29 -9.61 -24.75
CA LEU A 378 1.26 -8.38 -23.97
C LEU A 378 2.64 -8.04 -23.42
N LEU A 379 3.35 -9.03 -22.88
CA LEU A 379 4.72 -8.84 -22.39
C LEU A 379 5.67 -8.42 -23.52
N GLY A 380 5.58 -9.08 -24.68
CA GLY A 380 6.38 -8.73 -25.86
C GLY A 380 6.08 -7.32 -26.39
N LEU A 381 4.82 -6.90 -26.40
CA LEU A 381 4.42 -5.54 -26.79
C LEU A 381 4.95 -4.49 -25.82
N VAL A 382 4.82 -4.72 -24.52
CA VAL A 382 5.38 -3.83 -23.49
C VAL A 382 6.89 -3.76 -23.62
N PHE A 383 7.57 -4.88 -23.80
CA PHE A 383 9.02 -4.93 -23.97
C PHE A 383 9.47 -4.13 -25.21
N ALA A 384 8.83 -4.33 -26.36
CA ALA A 384 9.14 -3.60 -27.58
C ALA A 384 8.89 -2.08 -27.43
N PHE A 385 7.76 -1.71 -26.82
CA PHE A 385 7.46 -0.32 -26.49
C PHE A 385 8.48 0.27 -25.51
N GLY A 386 8.88 -0.51 -24.51
CA GLY A 386 9.90 -0.17 -23.53
C GLY A 386 11.26 0.08 -24.19
N LEU A 387 11.68 -0.74 -25.16
CA LEU A 387 12.92 -0.53 -25.91
C LEU A 387 12.91 0.80 -26.65
N VAL A 388 11.81 1.11 -27.35
CA VAL A 388 11.66 2.37 -28.09
C VAL A 388 11.69 3.56 -27.13
N THR A 389 10.88 3.52 -26.07
CA THR A 389 10.76 4.63 -25.13
C THR A 389 12.02 4.87 -24.32
N ASN A 390 12.67 3.82 -23.79
CA ASN A 390 13.94 3.96 -23.09
C ASN A 390 15.04 4.48 -24.02
N SER A 391 15.11 3.99 -25.27
CA SER A 391 16.10 4.47 -26.24
C SER A 391 15.89 5.93 -26.60
N LEU A 392 14.64 6.35 -26.86
CA LEU A 392 14.31 7.74 -27.15
C LEU A 392 14.58 8.64 -25.95
N PHE A 393 14.26 8.20 -24.74
CA PHE A 393 14.52 8.96 -23.52
C PHE A 393 16.01 9.13 -23.26
N ALA A 394 16.80 8.04 -23.33
CA ALA A 394 18.24 8.09 -23.16
C ALA A 394 18.92 8.92 -24.25
N SER A 395 18.51 8.73 -25.51
CA SER A 395 19.02 9.50 -26.66
C SER A 395 18.70 10.98 -26.51
N TRP A 396 17.46 11.31 -26.15
CA TRP A 396 17.07 12.68 -25.84
C TRP A 396 17.94 13.22 -24.71
N TRP A 397 18.02 12.54 -23.56
CA TRP A 397 18.76 12.99 -22.40
C TRP A 397 20.23 13.32 -22.70
N LEU A 398 20.92 12.44 -23.42
CA LEU A 398 22.36 12.53 -23.65
C LEU A 398 22.74 13.42 -24.85
N LYS A 399 21.75 13.88 -25.62
CA LYS A 399 21.99 14.72 -26.81
C LYS A 399 22.62 16.07 -26.46
N GLU A 400 22.12 16.73 -25.41
CA GLU A 400 22.54 18.08 -25.03
C GLU A 400 23.30 18.06 -23.69
N PRO A 401 24.35 18.90 -23.53
CA PRO A 401 25.04 19.04 -22.26
C PRO A 401 24.13 19.71 -21.21
N HIS A 402 24.42 19.47 -19.93
CA HIS A 402 23.75 20.10 -18.79
C HIS A 402 22.24 19.82 -18.65
N ARG A 403 21.73 18.77 -19.31
CA ARG A 403 20.35 18.34 -19.13
C ARG A 403 20.16 17.68 -17.75
N GLY A 404 19.03 17.98 -17.11
CA GLY A 404 18.73 17.56 -15.75
C GLY A 404 18.93 18.69 -14.73
N SER A 405 19.10 18.33 -13.46
CA SER A 405 19.25 19.30 -12.38
C SER A 405 20.70 19.52 -11.97
N GLY A 406 21.08 20.78 -11.75
CA GLY A 406 22.40 21.16 -11.24
C GLY A 406 23.52 21.21 -12.29
N LEU A 407 24.71 21.60 -11.84
CA LEU A 407 25.92 21.67 -12.66
C LEU A 407 26.41 20.26 -13.00
N LYS A 408 26.66 20.01 -14.29
CA LYS A 408 27.11 18.70 -14.83
C LYS A 408 28.58 18.69 -15.27
N SER A 409 29.31 19.77 -15.04
CA SER A 409 30.74 19.83 -15.35
C SER A 409 31.49 18.70 -14.63
N GLY A 410 32.39 18.02 -15.34
CA GLY A 410 33.11 16.85 -14.81
C GLY A 410 32.38 15.52 -14.98
N LYS A 411 31.11 15.49 -15.44
CA LYS A 411 30.43 14.28 -15.93
C LYS A 411 30.80 14.05 -17.39
N ILE A 412 31.20 12.84 -17.77
CA ILE A 412 31.62 12.53 -19.15
C ILE A 412 30.83 11.32 -19.64
N TRP A 413 30.29 11.41 -20.87
CA TRP A 413 29.68 10.28 -21.55
C TRP A 413 30.13 10.16 -23.01
N LYS A 414 30.76 9.05 -23.36
CA LYS A 414 31.38 8.71 -24.66
C LYS A 414 32.28 9.83 -25.19
N GLY A 415 33.07 10.39 -24.29
CA GLY A 415 33.96 11.53 -24.56
C GLY A 415 33.25 12.88 -24.65
N LEU A 416 31.94 12.95 -24.39
CA LEU A 416 31.17 14.19 -24.40
C LEU A 416 30.94 14.68 -22.95
N GLU A 417 31.38 15.89 -22.64
CA GLU A 417 31.29 16.48 -21.30
C GLU A 417 29.85 16.89 -20.92
N ALA A 418 29.55 16.98 -19.64
CA ALA A 418 28.29 17.47 -19.09
C ALA A 418 27.06 16.62 -19.43
N ARG A 419 27.25 15.31 -19.59
CA ARG A 419 26.18 14.32 -19.73
C ARG A 419 26.16 13.39 -18.52
N ASP A 420 25.07 13.43 -17.77
CA ASP A 420 24.93 12.71 -16.52
C ASP A 420 24.11 11.43 -16.71
N THR A 421 24.80 10.29 -16.85
CA THR A 421 24.17 8.97 -16.95
C THR A 421 23.60 8.49 -15.62
N THR A 422 24.12 8.98 -14.49
CA THR A 422 23.63 8.64 -13.15
C THR A 422 22.24 9.23 -12.92
N GLU A 423 22.04 10.52 -13.20
CA GLU A 423 20.71 11.15 -13.07
C GLU A 423 19.72 10.56 -14.07
N LEU A 424 20.17 10.28 -15.31
CA LEU A 424 19.37 9.57 -16.31
C LEU A 424 18.89 8.21 -15.79
N ALA A 425 19.79 7.40 -15.22
CA ALA A 425 19.46 6.11 -14.62
C ALA A 425 18.51 6.27 -13.44
N TRP A 426 18.71 7.29 -12.59
CA TRP A 426 17.85 7.57 -11.45
C TRP A 426 16.39 7.84 -11.86
N TRP A 427 16.16 8.72 -12.85
CA TRP A 427 14.80 9.02 -13.33
C TRP A 427 14.12 7.82 -14.00
N SER A 428 14.83 7.16 -14.91
CA SER A 428 14.30 6.02 -15.66
C SER A 428 14.01 4.81 -14.77
N ALA A 429 14.95 4.43 -13.90
CA ALA A 429 14.77 3.36 -12.92
C ALA A 429 13.68 3.75 -11.92
N GLY A 430 13.62 5.00 -11.46
CA GLY A 430 12.57 5.47 -10.56
C GLY A 430 11.16 5.30 -11.13
N VAL A 431 10.96 5.61 -12.42
CA VAL A 431 9.68 5.38 -13.12
C VAL A 431 9.37 3.88 -13.23
N ALA A 432 10.36 3.06 -13.60
CA ALA A 432 10.18 1.61 -13.69
C ALA A 432 9.81 0.98 -12.33
N GLN A 433 10.49 1.40 -11.27
CA GLN A 433 10.24 0.98 -9.89
C GLN A 433 8.85 1.42 -9.41
N MET A 434 8.43 2.65 -9.73
CA MET A 434 7.06 3.11 -9.41
C MET A 434 6.00 2.24 -10.09
N ILE A 435 6.18 1.93 -11.38
CA ILE A 435 5.28 1.04 -12.12
C ILE A 435 5.26 -0.36 -11.50
N MET A 436 6.41 -0.87 -11.08
CA MET A 436 6.51 -2.13 -10.38
C MET A 436 5.75 -2.11 -9.04
N SER A 437 5.97 -1.11 -8.19
CA SER A 437 5.31 -1.01 -6.87
C SER A 437 3.80 -0.88 -7.01
N VAL A 438 3.32 0.01 -7.88
CA VAL A 438 1.89 0.19 -8.14
C VAL A 438 1.29 -1.07 -8.76
N GLY A 439 1.98 -1.67 -9.72
CA GLY A 439 1.54 -2.90 -10.37
C GLY A 439 1.51 -4.09 -9.41
N ALA A 440 2.48 -4.21 -8.49
CA ALA A 440 2.55 -5.28 -7.51
C ALA A 440 1.38 -5.18 -6.52
N LEU A 441 1.04 -3.97 -6.08
CA LEU A 441 -0.17 -3.73 -5.30
C LEU A 441 -1.42 -4.08 -6.12
N GLY A 442 -1.48 -3.68 -7.39
CA GLY A 442 -2.56 -4.03 -8.31
C GLY A 442 -2.75 -5.54 -8.47
N MET A 443 -1.65 -6.30 -8.57
CA MET A 443 -1.70 -7.78 -8.63
C MET A 443 -2.24 -8.38 -7.34
N LEU A 444 -1.85 -7.85 -6.18
CA LEU A 444 -2.36 -8.31 -4.88
C LEU A 444 -3.87 -8.08 -4.77
N LEU A 445 -4.35 -6.89 -5.17
CA LEU A 445 -5.77 -6.57 -5.21
C LEU A 445 -6.54 -7.44 -6.23
N GLN A 446 -5.99 -7.67 -7.42
CA GLN A 446 -6.63 -8.44 -8.49
C GLN A 446 -6.77 -9.93 -8.11
N ARG A 447 -5.76 -10.51 -7.47
CA ARG A 447 -5.72 -11.95 -7.14
C ARG A 447 -6.33 -12.26 -5.79
N GLY A 448 -6.34 -11.31 -4.86
CA GLY A 448 -6.79 -11.51 -3.48
C GLY A 448 -5.82 -12.35 -2.62
N HIS A 449 -4.59 -12.58 -3.09
CA HIS A 449 -3.54 -13.28 -2.34
C HIS A 449 -2.13 -12.82 -2.79
N SER A 450 -1.13 -13.03 -1.93
CA SER A 450 0.28 -12.64 -2.17
C SER A 450 1.07 -13.65 -3.02
N GLY A 451 0.40 -14.49 -3.81
CA GLY A 451 1.05 -15.52 -4.62
C GLY A 451 2.04 -14.90 -5.61
N GLY A 452 3.25 -15.45 -5.67
CA GLY A 452 4.38 -14.90 -6.43
C GLY A 452 5.22 -13.86 -5.66
N GLN A 453 4.71 -13.30 -4.56
CA GLN A 453 5.35 -12.24 -3.77
C GLN A 453 5.48 -12.61 -2.28
N SER A 454 6.23 -11.80 -1.52
CA SER A 454 6.33 -11.85 -0.05
C SER A 454 6.99 -10.58 0.51
N TYR A 455 6.84 -10.33 1.81
CA TYR A 455 7.56 -9.25 2.51
C TYR A 455 9.09 -9.36 2.50
N ALA A 456 9.64 -10.52 2.15
CA ALA A 456 11.09 -10.67 1.99
C ALA A 456 11.57 -10.25 0.60
N ILE A 457 10.65 -10.18 -0.38
CA ILE A 457 10.93 -9.73 -1.75
C ILE A 457 10.72 -8.21 -1.88
N TRP A 458 9.70 -7.69 -1.19
CA TRP A 458 9.43 -6.27 -0.99
C TRP A 458 10.41 -5.66 0.00
#